data_AF-A0AAU6WQX8-F1
#
_entry.id   AF-A0AAU6WQX8-F1
#
_cell.length_a   1.000
_cell.length_b   1.000
_cell.length_c   1.000
_cell.angle_alpha   90.00
_cell.angle_beta   90.00
_cell.angle_gamma   90.00
#
_symmetry.space_group_name_H-M   'P 1'
#
loop_
_entity.id
_entity.type
_entity.pdbx_description
1 polymer ?
#
loop_
_entity_poly.entity_id
_entity_poly.type
_entity_poly.pdbx_seq_one_letter_code
_entity_poly.pdbx_strand_id
1 'polypeptide(L)'
;MTKNRFYIFIIIGLLISNLLLLVFILIARSPHHKGPRNLIIERLHFDENQVQQYDGLIRQHRMQMMEKQHELMDAKTQYYSLLKNKDQKNGDALVQQIGKISMETEKINFKHFQNIRKICRPDQVQAFDHLIDEFESLFAPEPKPPHER
;
A
#
# COMPACT_ATOMS: atom_id res chain seq x y z
N MET A 1 28.18 -9.67 53.17
CA MET A 1 27.66 -8.71 52.16
C MET A 1 26.16 -8.57 52.39
N THR A 2 25.70 -7.36 52.72
CA THR A 2 24.35 -7.09 53.25
C THR A 2 23.26 -7.40 52.20
N LYS A 3 22.25 -8.19 52.59
CA LYS A 3 21.15 -8.63 51.71
C LYS A 3 20.51 -7.47 50.92
N ASN A 4 20.47 -6.27 51.49
CA ASN A 4 19.97 -5.06 50.83
C ASN A 4 20.76 -4.68 49.58
N ARG A 5 22.09 -4.87 49.53
CA ARG A 5 22.89 -4.58 48.33
C ARG A 5 22.57 -5.55 47.19
N PHE A 6 22.27 -6.81 47.52
CA PHE A 6 21.88 -7.82 46.54
C PHE A 6 20.54 -7.49 45.87
N TYR A 7 19.52 -7.09 46.66
CA TYR A 7 18.24 -6.64 46.10
C TYR A 7 18.37 -5.39 45.23
N ILE A 8 19.24 -4.44 45.60
CA ILE A 8 19.53 -3.26 44.79
C ILE A 8 20.11 -3.64 43.43
N PHE A 9 21.05 -4.59 43.37
CA PHE A 9 21.60 -5.08 42.10
C PHE A 9 20.53 -5.74 41.22
N ILE A 10 19.64 -6.54 41.81
CA ILE A 10 18.53 -7.17 41.08
C ILE A 10 17.58 -6.11 40.51
N ILE A 11 17.22 -5.09 41.30
CA ILE A 11 16.32 -4.01 40.87
C ILE A 11 16.94 -3.21 39.72
N ILE A 12 18.23 -2.89 39.80
CA ILE A 12 18.96 -2.17 38.74
C ILE A 12 19.02 -3.04 37.46
N GLY A 13 19.32 -4.33 37.59
CA GLY A 13 19.34 -5.26 36.46
C GLY A 13 17.97 -5.37 35.78
N LEU A 14 16.90 -5.43 36.56
CA LEU A 14 15.52 -5.45 36.05
C LEU A 14 15.19 -4.15 35.31
N LEU A 15 15.61 -3.00 35.83
CA LEU A 15 15.43 -1.69 35.22
C LEU A 15 16.13 -1.59 33.86
N ILE A 16 17.40 -2.01 33.80
CA ILE A 16 18.18 -2.02 32.56
C ILE A 16 17.56 -2.96 31.53
N SER A 17 17.13 -4.16 31.94
CA SER A 17 16.46 -5.11 31.06
C SER A 17 15.17 -4.54 30.45
N ASN A 18 14.33 -3.89 31.27
CA ASN A 18 13.12 -3.23 30.79
C ASN A 18 13.43 -2.03 29.87
N LEU A 19 14.49 -1.27 30.15
CA LEU A 19 14.94 -0.16 29.31
C LEU A 19 15.45 -0.66 27.94
N LEU A 20 16.25 -1.73 27.93
CA LEU A 20 16.72 -2.37 26.72
C LEU A 20 15.56 -2.95 25.90
N LEU A 21 14.55 -3.53 26.56
CA LEU A 21 13.32 -3.98 25.91
C LEU A 21 12.55 -2.81 25.28
N LEU A 22 12.44 -1.67 25.98
CA LEU A 22 11.81 -0.47 25.44
C LEU A 22 12.56 0.06 24.22
N VAL A 23 13.88 0.16 24.29
CA VAL A 23 14.72 0.59 23.15
C VAL A 23 14.62 -0.40 22.00
N PHE A 24 14.66 -1.72 22.27
CA PHE A 24 14.49 -2.75 21.26
C PHE A 24 13.12 -2.69 20.61
N ILE A 25 12.03 -2.52 21.36
CA ILE A 25 10.68 -2.37 20.82
C ILE A 25 10.55 -1.09 20.00
N LEU A 26 11.23 0.00 20.39
CA LEU A 26 11.25 1.27 19.64
C LEU A 26 12.04 1.17 18.33
N ILE A 27 13.16 0.44 18.31
CA ILE A 27 13.99 0.20 17.11
C ILE A 27 13.36 -0.87 16.20
N ALA A 28 12.78 -1.92 16.79
CA ALA A 28 12.07 -2.98 16.10
C ALA A 28 10.63 -2.59 15.73
N ARG A 29 10.27 -1.29 15.79
CA ARG A 29 8.96 -0.82 15.32
C ARG A 29 8.82 -1.10 13.84
N SER A 30 8.06 -2.17 13.61
CA SER A 30 7.45 -2.63 12.38
C SER A 30 8.38 -3.46 11.49
N PRO A 31 8.25 -4.80 11.49
CA PRO A 31 8.21 -5.50 10.22
C PRO A 31 6.98 -4.92 9.50
N HIS A 32 7.17 -3.78 8.81
CA HIS A 32 6.19 -3.33 7.84
C HIS A 32 5.93 -4.54 6.98
N HIS A 33 4.69 -5.02 6.93
CA HIS A 33 4.26 -5.84 5.81
C HIS A 33 4.81 -5.14 4.57
N LYS A 34 5.72 -5.81 3.86
CA LYS A 34 6.46 -5.23 2.73
C LYS A 34 5.46 -4.99 1.61
N GLY A 35 4.67 -3.93 1.77
CA GLY A 35 3.65 -3.55 0.82
C GLY A 35 4.32 -3.10 -0.49
N PRO A 36 3.54 -2.97 -1.57
CA PRO A 36 4.04 -2.61 -2.89
C PRO A 36 4.85 -1.31 -2.92
N ARG A 37 4.65 -0.43 -1.93
CA ARG A 37 5.49 0.75 -1.69
C ARG A 37 6.98 0.42 -1.56
N ASN A 38 7.33 -0.52 -0.67
CA ASN A 38 8.73 -0.79 -0.37
C ASN A 38 9.42 -1.51 -1.53
N LEU A 39 8.67 -2.33 -2.29
CA LEU A 39 9.14 -2.96 -3.52
C LEU A 39 9.58 -1.90 -4.56
N ILE A 40 8.78 -0.86 -4.74
CA ILE A 40 9.11 0.21 -5.70
C ILE A 40 10.33 1.02 -5.23
N ILE A 41 10.41 1.34 -3.93
CA ILE A 41 11.58 2.04 -3.34
C ILE A 41 12.86 1.22 -3.55
N GLU A 42 12.80 -0.08 -3.29
CA GLU A 42 13.92 -1.00 -3.41
C GLU A 42 14.34 -1.16 -4.88
N ARG A 43 13.40 -1.43 -5.79
CA ARG A 43 13.69 -1.63 -7.22
C ARG A 43 14.24 -0.38 -7.90
N LEU A 44 13.72 0.80 -7.56
CA LEU A 44 14.15 2.08 -8.14
C LEU A 44 15.30 2.73 -7.37
N HIS A 45 15.74 2.13 -6.26
CA HIS A 45 16.82 2.64 -5.42
C HIS A 45 16.61 4.11 -5.03
N PHE A 46 15.42 4.43 -4.52
CA PHE A 46 15.07 5.80 -4.14
C PHE A 46 15.91 6.29 -2.95
N ASP A 47 16.37 7.54 -3.06
CA ASP A 47 16.99 8.25 -1.95
C ASP A 47 15.95 8.81 -0.97
N GLU A 48 16.39 9.34 0.18
CA GLU A 48 15.48 9.83 1.23
C GLU A 48 14.52 10.93 0.75
N ASN A 49 14.97 11.81 -0.16
CA ASN A 49 14.14 12.88 -0.71
C ASN A 49 13.07 12.30 -1.65
N GLN A 50 13.47 11.38 -2.53
CA GLN A 50 12.56 10.66 -3.41
C GLN A 50 11.53 9.84 -2.63
N VAL A 51 11.92 9.20 -1.52
CA VAL A 51 11.00 8.47 -0.64
C VAL A 51 9.95 9.40 -0.05
N GLN A 52 10.34 10.59 0.42
CA GLN A 52 9.40 11.57 0.96
C GLN A 52 8.42 12.06 -0.12
N GLN A 53 8.89 12.33 -1.34
CA GLN A 53 8.02 12.70 -2.47
C GLN A 53 7.06 11.56 -2.82
N TYR A 54 7.57 10.33 -2.88
CA TYR A 54 6.80 9.15 -3.20
C TYR A 54 5.69 8.88 -2.17
N ASP A 55 5.95 9.12 -0.88
CA ASP A 55 4.93 9.03 0.17
C ASP A 55 3.76 9.99 -0.05
N GLY A 56 4.06 11.22 -0.48
CA GLY A 56 3.03 12.18 -0.87
C GLY A 56 2.19 11.66 -2.04
N LEU A 57 2.85 11.13 -3.08
CA LEU A 57 2.18 10.55 -4.25
C LEU A 57 1.29 9.35 -3.89
N ILE A 58 1.73 8.48 -2.98
CA ILE A 58 0.93 7.33 -2.50
C ILE A 58 -0.31 7.83 -1.76
N ARG A 59 -0.17 8.80 -0.85
CA ARG A 59 -1.31 9.32 -0.09
C ARG A 59 -2.36 9.91 -1.04
N GLN A 60 -1.93 10.72 -2.01
CA GLN A 60 -2.82 11.30 -3.00
C GLN A 60 -3.52 10.22 -3.84
N HIS A 61 -2.77 9.24 -4.34
CA HIS A 61 -3.33 8.14 -5.14
C HIS A 61 -4.35 7.33 -4.34
N ARG A 62 -4.03 6.97 -3.08
CA ARG A 62 -4.97 6.26 -2.21
C ARG A 62 -6.28 7.01 -2.00
N MET A 63 -6.23 8.32 -1.75
CA MET A 63 -7.46 9.11 -1.59
C MET A 63 -8.33 9.07 -2.86
N GLN A 64 -7.72 9.27 -4.04
CA GLN A 64 -8.43 9.22 -5.32
C GLN A 64 -9.02 7.83 -5.61
N MET A 65 -8.27 6.77 -5.28
CA MET A 65 -8.73 5.39 -5.46
C MET A 65 -9.88 5.05 -4.51
N MET A 66 -9.85 5.53 -3.26
CA MET A 66 -10.95 5.30 -2.31
C MET A 66 -12.24 5.99 -2.75
N GLU A 67 -12.15 7.22 -3.26
CA GLU A 67 -13.29 7.95 -3.83
C GLU A 67 -13.92 7.17 -5.00
N LYS A 68 -13.11 6.76 -5.99
CA LYS A 68 -13.59 5.99 -7.13
C LYS A 68 -14.15 4.62 -6.75
N GLN A 69 -13.58 3.98 -5.73
CA GLN A 69 -14.08 2.71 -5.23
C GLN A 69 -15.47 2.85 -4.59
N HIS A 70 -15.73 3.92 -3.83
CA HIS A 70 -17.07 4.21 -3.32
C HIS A 70 -18.06 4.48 -4.45
N GLU A 71 -17.71 5.36 -5.40
CA GLU A 71 -18.57 5.64 -6.56
C GLU A 71 -18.92 4.36 -7.34
N LEU A 72 -17.93 3.47 -7.53
CA LEU A 72 -18.12 2.19 -8.21
C LEU A 72 -19.07 1.27 -7.45
N MET A 73 -18.92 1.20 -6.12
CA MET A 73 -19.78 0.37 -5.28
C MET A 73 -21.22 0.88 -5.28
N ASP A 74 -21.41 2.19 -5.22
CA ASP A 74 -22.73 2.82 -5.27
C ASP A 74 -23.40 2.57 -6.62
N ALA A 75 -22.68 2.77 -7.74
CA ALA A 75 -23.20 2.50 -9.08
C ALA A 75 -23.58 1.02 -9.27
N LYS A 76 -22.75 0.09 -8.78
CA LYS A 76 -23.06 -1.35 -8.79
C LYS A 76 -24.27 -1.68 -7.93
N THR A 77 -24.37 -1.09 -6.74
CA THR A 77 -25.50 -1.33 -5.83
C THR A 77 -26.81 -0.86 -6.46
N GLN A 78 -26.82 0.30 -7.11
CA GLN A 78 -27.97 0.79 -7.86
C GLN A 78 -28.32 -0.13 -9.04
N TYR A 79 -27.30 -0.56 -9.80
CA TYR A 79 -27.50 -1.44 -10.95
C TYR A 79 -28.15 -2.77 -10.53
N TYR A 80 -27.63 -3.44 -9.51
CA TYR A 80 -28.21 -4.70 -9.03
C TYR A 80 -29.55 -4.52 -8.32
N SER A 81 -29.82 -3.33 -7.78
CA SER A 81 -31.14 -3.02 -7.20
C SER A 81 -32.25 -2.99 -8.26
N LEU A 82 -31.91 -2.76 -9.54
CA LEU A 82 -32.89 -2.87 -10.64
C LEU A 82 -33.49 -4.27 -10.77
N LEU A 83 -32.80 -5.33 -10.31
CA LEU A 83 -33.33 -6.69 -10.31
C LEU A 83 -34.55 -6.87 -9.40
N LYS A 84 -34.79 -5.91 -8.49
CA LYS A 84 -35.97 -5.89 -7.61
C LYS A 84 -37.19 -5.20 -8.27
N ASN A 85 -36.99 -4.49 -9.38
CA ASN A 85 -38.03 -3.73 -10.08
C ASN A 85 -38.46 -4.43 -11.38
N LYS A 86 -39.75 -4.40 -11.70
CA LYS A 86 -40.30 -5.00 -12.93
C LYS A 86 -39.97 -4.21 -14.20
N ASP A 87 -39.77 -2.91 -14.08
CA ASP A 87 -39.32 -2.02 -15.16
C ASP A 87 -37.83 -1.74 -15.00
N GLN A 88 -36.98 -2.46 -15.74
CA GLN A 88 -35.52 -2.29 -15.76
C GLN A 88 -35.05 -1.05 -16.57
N LYS A 89 -35.90 -0.01 -16.64
CA LYS A 89 -35.51 1.25 -17.29
C LYS A 89 -34.34 1.84 -16.50
N ASN A 90 -33.27 2.23 -17.21
CA ASN A 90 -32.00 2.78 -16.70
C ASN A 90 -30.84 1.78 -16.47
N GLY A 91 -30.98 0.49 -16.82
CA GLY A 91 -29.87 -0.48 -16.73
C GLY A 91 -28.63 -0.06 -17.52
N ASP A 92 -28.79 0.28 -18.80
CA ASP A 92 -27.68 0.66 -19.69
C ASP A 92 -26.93 1.90 -19.21
N ALA A 93 -27.64 2.89 -18.66
CA ALA A 93 -27.03 4.10 -18.13
C ALA A 93 -26.11 3.81 -16.93
N LEU A 94 -26.53 2.92 -16.02
CA LEU A 94 -25.71 2.51 -14.87
C LEU A 94 -24.50 1.67 -15.30
N VAL A 95 -24.63 0.82 -16.31
CA VAL A 95 -23.49 0.09 -16.89
C VAL A 95 -22.50 1.05 -17.53
N GLN A 96 -22.96 2.06 -18.27
CA GLN A 96 -22.10 3.11 -18.83
C GLN A 96 -21.39 3.90 -17.73
N GLN A 97 -22.07 4.20 -16.62
CA GLN A 97 -21.48 4.87 -15.48
C GLN A 97 -20.38 4.01 -14.83
N ILE A 98 -20.62 2.71 -14.63
CA ILE A 98 -19.61 1.76 -14.13
C ILE A 98 -18.38 1.76 -15.06
N GLY A 99 -18.59 1.68 -16.38
CA GLY A 99 -17.51 1.72 -17.36
C GLY A 99 -16.71 3.02 -17.31
N LYS A 100 -17.38 4.17 -17.14
CA LYS A 100 -16.73 5.47 -16.97
C LYS A 100 -15.85 5.51 -15.72
N ILE A 101 -16.34 5.01 -14.59
CA ILE A 101 -15.56 4.95 -13.34
C ILE A 101 -14.33 4.05 -13.50
N SER A 102 -14.46 2.90 -14.18
CA SER A 102 -13.32 2.03 -14.50
C SER A 102 -12.27 2.74 -15.37
N MET A 103 -12.70 3.48 -16.40
CA MET A 103 -11.79 4.27 -17.24
C MET A 103 -11.09 5.37 -16.44
N GLU A 104 -11.79 6.07 -15.54
CA GLU A 104 -11.19 7.11 -14.70
C GLU A 104 -10.18 6.54 -13.71
N THR A 105 -10.49 5.37 -13.12
CA THR A 105 -9.58 4.62 -12.26
C THR A 105 -8.27 4.29 -12.99
N GLU A 106 -8.34 3.81 -14.24
CA GLU A 106 -7.13 3.49 -15.00
C GLU A 106 -6.29 4.73 -15.33
N LYS A 107 -6.94 5.87 -15.63
CA LYS A 107 -6.24 7.15 -15.81
C LYS A 107 -5.52 7.60 -14.55
N ILE A 108 -6.11 7.40 -13.37
CA ILE A 108 -5.50 7.69 -12.07
C ILE A 108 -4.27 6.80 -11.85
N ASN A 109 -4.36 5.50 -12.14
CA ASN A 109 -3.25 4.56 -12.04
C ASN A 109 -2.09 4.94 -12.98
N PHE A 110 -2.38 5.17 -14.26
CA PHE A 110 -1.38 5.60 -15.23
C PHE A 110 -0.68 6.90 -14.80
N LYS A 111 -1.47 7.89 -14.34
CA LYS A 111 -0.92 9.15 -13.82
C LYS A 111 -0.04 8.94 -12.58
N HIS A 112 -0.36 7.99 -11.71
CA HIS A 112 0.50 7.64 -10.56
C HIS A 112 1.86 7.16 -11.02
N PHE A 113 1.92 6.23 -11.99
CA PHE A 113 3.19 5.76 -12.57
C PHE A 113 3.95 6.88 -13.30
N GLN A 114 3.25 7.78 -14.00
CA GLN A 114 3.91 8.97 -14.57
C GLN A 114 4.54 9.86 -13.50
N ASN A 115 3.88 10.05 -12.36
CA ASN A 115 4.43 10.83 -11.25
C ASN A 115 5.64 10.14 -10.61
N ILE A 116 5.61 8.81 -10.48
CA ILE A 116 6.78 8.02 -10.03
C ILE A 116 7.95 8.23 -11.00
N ARG A 117 7.73 8.12 -12.31
CA ARG A 117 8.79 8.36 -13.31
C ARG A 117 9.40 9.76 -13.23
N LYS A 118 8.60 10.78 -12.90
CA LYS A 118 9.06 12.18 -12.78
C LYS A 118 10.01 12.41 -11.61
N ILE A 119 9.90 11.62 -10.54
CA ILE A 119 10.81 11.76 -9.39
C ILE A 119 12.09 10.93 -9.57
N CYS A 120 12.14 10.05 -10.56
CA CYS A 120 13.35 9.29 -10.91
C CYS A 120 14.43 10.21 -11.50
N ARG A 121 15.68 9.96 -11.11
CA ARG A 121 16.86 10.54 -11.73
C ARG A 121 17.20 9.82 -13.05
N PRO A 122 18.04 10.41 -13.93
CA PRO A 122 18.41 9.79 -15.21
C PRO A 122 18.97 8.36 -15.08
N ASP A 123 19.73 8.07 -14.02
CA ASP A 123 20.28 6.74 -13.71
C ASP A 123 19.21 5.70 -13.32
N GLN A 124 18.03 6.14 -12.87
CA GLN A 124 16.94 5.27 -12.41
C GLN A 124 15.88 5.02 -13.49
N VAL A 125 15.90 5.75 -14.61
CA VAL A 125 14.88 5.63 -15.67
C VAL A 125 14.87 4.22 -16.26
N GLN A 126 16.04 3.60 -16.46
CA GLN A 126 16.12 2.22 -16.96
C GLN A 126 15.51 1.22 -15.97
N ALA A 127 15.74 1.39 -14.67
CA ALA A 127 15.12 0.54 -13.65
C ALA A 127 13.59 0.72 -13.60
N PHE A 128 13.11 1.94 -13.88
CA PHE A 128 11.68 2.21 -14.03
C PHE A 128 11.10 1.51 -15.25
N ASP A 129 11.77 1.56 -16.40
CA ASP A 129 11.26 0.91 -17.61
C ASP A 129 11.18 -0.62 -17.40
N HIS A 130 12.20 -1.24 -16.77
CA HIS A 130 12.15 -2.66 -16.38
C HIS A 130 11.02 -2.98 -15.37
N LEU A 131 10.76 -2.08 -14.42
CA LEU A 131 9.63 -2.24 -13.48
C LEU A 131 8.29 -2.32 -14.23
N ILE A 132 8.13 -1.54 -15.31
CA ILE A 132 6.92 -1.54 -16.14
C ILE A 132 6.87 -2.76 -17.07
N ASP A 133 8.00 -3.24 -17.59
CA ASP A 133 8.02 -4.49 -18.37
C ASP A 133 7.56 -5.68 -17.52
N GLU A 134 7.83 -5.64 -16.21
CA GLU A 134 7.39 -6.63 -15.23
C GLU A 134 6.01 -6.34 -14.63
N PHE A 135 5.20 -5.46 -15.23
CA PHE A 135 3.92 -5.00 -14.68
C PHE A 135 2.98 -6.14 -14.27
N GLU A 136 2.89 -7.20 -15.08
CA GLU A 136 2.06 -8.36 -14.77
C GLU A 136 2.46 -9.04 -13.44
N SER A 137 3.76 -9.10 -13.14
CA SER A 137 4.28 -9.70 -11.90
C SER A 137 3.99 -8.85 -10.66
N LEU A 138 3.86 -7.52 -10.83
CA LEU A 138 3.52 -6.60 -9.73
C LEU A 138 2.08 -6.76 -9.24
N PHE A 139 1.18 -7.21 -10.12
CA PHE A 139 -0.24 -7.41 -9.84
C PHE A 139 -0.64 -8.89 -9.82
N ALA A 140 0.30 -9.81 -10.03
CA ALA A 140 0.05 -11.23 -9.87
C ALA A 140 -0.31 -11.52 -8.40
N PRO A 141 -1.38 -12.29 -8.13
CA PRO A 141 -1.64 -12.80 -6.79
C PRO A 141 -0.41 -13.59 -6.32
N GLU A 142 0.04 -13.38 -5.07
CA GLU A 142 1.13 -14.18 -4.51
C GLU A 142 0.82 -15.67 -4.68
N PRO A 143 1.81 -16.50 -5.08
CA PRO A 143 1.61 -17.92 -5.24
C PRO A 143 1.07 -18.50 -3.92
N LYS A 144 -0.15 -19.02 -3.96
CA LYS A 144 -0.77 -19.64 -2.79
C LYS A 144 0.15 -20.76 -2.28
N PRO A 145 0.42 -20.87 -0.97
CA PRO A 145 1.23 -21.95 -0.45
C PRO A 145 0.61 -23.30 -0.86
N PRO A 146 1.42 -24.32 -1.17
CA PRO A 146 0.91 -25.63 -1.54
C PRO A 146 -0.02 -26.12 -0.43
N HIS A 147 -1.28 -26.40 -0.78
CA HIS A 147 -2.14 -27.15 0.12
C HIS A 147 -1.56 -28.56 0.22
N GLU A 148 -0.93 -28.88 1.35
CA GLU A 148 -0.69 -30.27 1.74
C GLU A 148 -2.06 -30.97 1.75
N ARG A 149 -2.22 -31.95 0.85
CA ARG A 149 -3.41 -32.81 0.77
C ARG A 149 -3.21 -34.05 1.61
#